data_AF-A0A3M4Y5D9-F1
#
_entry.id   AF-A0A3M4Y5D9-F1
#
_cell.length_a   1.000
_cell.length_b   1.000
_cell.length_c   1.000
_cell.angle_alpha   90.00
_cell.angle_beta   90.00
_cell.angle_gamma   90.00
#
_symmetry.space_group_name_H-M   'P 1'
#
loop_
_entity.id
_entity.type
_entity.pdbx_description
1 polymer ?
#
loop_
_entity_poly.entity_id
_entity_poly.type
_entity_poly.pdbx_seq_one_letter_code
_entity_poly.pdbx_strand_id
1 'polypeptide(L)' 'MIDVSETEITHQVPLPFELGYAADRYPVQGHSYSLSARIEHNGTLVWINDTVHSVELTNEDQKGLLIKVIQAAG' A
#
# COMPACT_ATOMS: atom_id res chain seq x y z
N MET A 1 3.24 -13.06 4.02
CA MET A 1 2.45 -11.86 3.72
C MET A 1 3.36 -10.70 4.09
N ILE A 2 3.70 -9.87 3.11
CA ILE A 2 4.26 -8.53 3.38
C ILE A 2 3.07 -7.77 3.96
N ASP A 3 3.33 -7.00 5.01
CA ASP A 3 2.36 -6.50 5.97
C ASP A 3 1.10 -5.84 5.35
N VAL A 4 0.03 -5.78 6.12
CA VAL A 4 -1.22 -5.11 5.73
C VAL A 4 -1.58 -4.10 6.81
N SER A 5 -1.73 -2.84 6.41
CA SER A 5 -2.21 -1.76 7.27
C SER A 5 -3.65 -1.44 6.92
N GLU A 6 -4.57 -1.72 7.85
CA GLU A 6 -5.98 -1.35 7.74
C GLU A 6 -6.28 -0.26 8.77
N THR A 7 -6.84 0.86 8.31
CA THR A 7 -7.14 2.02 9.16
C THR A 7 -8.50 2.60 8.80
N GLU A 8 -9.25 3.03 9.80
CA GLU A 8 -10.51 3.74 9.59
C GLU A 8 -10.24 5.13 8.99
N ILE A 9 -10.94 5.44 7.90
CA ILE A 9 -10.78 6.71 7.20
C ILE A 9 -11.64 7.75 7.89
N THR A 10 -10.99 8.65 8.62
CA THR A 10 -11.66 9.73 9.37
C THR A 10 -11.49 11.12 8.74
N HIS A 11 -10.68 11.24 7.69
CA HIS A 11 -10.41 12.51 7.01
C HIS A 11 -10.27 12.34 5.49
N GLN A 12 -10.25 13.47 4.78
CA GLN A 12 -10.07 13.49 3.33
C GLN A 12 -8.61 13.25 2.94
N VAL A 13 -8.42 12.80 1.69
CA VAL A 13 -7.09 12.57 1.09
C VAL A 13 -6.17 13.80 1.21
N PRO A 14 -4.84 13.61 1.25
CA PRO A 14 -4.13 12.32 1.27
C PRO A 14 -4.29 11.57 2.60
N LEU A 15 -4.38 10.23 2.54
CA LEU A 15 -4.47 9.36 3.71
C LEU A 15 -3.06 8.90 4.10
N PRO A 16 -2.59 9.19 5.33
CA PRO A 16 -1.31 8.68 5.78
C PRO A 16 -1.38 7.16 5.95
N PHE A 17 -0.28 6.48 5.66
CA PHE A 17 -0.12 5.05 5.90
C PHE A 17 1.31 4.77 6.36
N GLU A 18 1.45 3.68 7.10
CA GLU A 18 2.71 3.09 7.50
C GLU A 18 2.59 1.58 7.27
N LEU A 19 3.62 0.98 6.67
CA LEU A 19 3.69 -0.45 6.38
C LEU A 19 5.03 -0.97 6.83
N GLY A 20 5.02 -1.98 7.69
CA GLY A 20 6.22 -2.71 8.07
C GLY A 20 6.48 -3.86 7.10
N TYR A 21 7.60 -4.54 7.30
CA TYR A 21 7.78 -5.89 6.77
C TYR A 21 8.77 -6.65 7.66
N ALA A 22 8.70 -7.98 7.61
CA ALA A 22 9.58 -8.85 8.39
C ALA A 22 10.98 -8.87 7.74
N ALA A 23 11.89 -7.99 8.22
CA ALA A 23 13.25 -7.83 7.68
C ALA A 23 14.15 -9.07 7.83
N ASP A 24 13.75 -10.04 8.66
CA ASP A 24 14.38 -11.36 8.76
C ASP A 24 14.06 -12.29 7.57
N ARG A 25 13.00 -11.98 6.80
CA ARG A 25 12.51 -12.78 5.67
C ARG A 25 12.57 -12.07 4.32
N TYR A 26 12.64 -10.75 4.32
CA TYR A 26 12.63 -9.91 3.12
C TYR A 26 13.76 -8.88 3.20
N PRO A 27 14.31 -8.43 2.05
CA PRO A 27 13.98 -8.85 0.68
C PRO A 27 14.48 -10.26 0.32
N VAL A 28 13.73 -10.94 -0.55
CA VAL A 28 14.12 -12.21 -1.17
C VAL A 28 14.81 -11.91 -2.49
N GLN A 29 15.97 -12.53 -2.73
CA GLN A 29 16.73 -12.33 -3.96
C GLN A 29 15.91 -12.71 -5.21
N GLY A 30 15.91 -11.84 -6.22
CA GLY A 30 15.19 -12.06 -7.49
C GLY A 30 13.71 -11.70 -7.47
N HIS A 31 13.20 -11.15 -6.36
CA HIS A 31 11.81 -10.70 -6.24
C HIS A 31 11.70 -9.19 -6.42
N SER A 32 10.58 -8.75 -7.01
CA SER A 32 10.16 -7.34 -7.05
C SER A 32 9.03 -7.11 -6.06
N TYR A 33 9.00 -5.93 -5.46
CA TYR A 33 7.97 -5.53 -4.51
C TYR A 33 7.22 -4.30 -5.01
N SER A 34 5.94 -4.23 -4.68
CA SER A 34 5.09 -3.10 -5.04
C SER A 34 4.06 -2.85 -3.96
N LEU A 35 3.70 -1.58 -3.78
CA LEU A 35 2.58 -1.17 -2.95
C LEU A 35 1.28 -1.23 -3.73
N SER A 36 0.19 -1.51 -3.02
CA SER A 36 -1.16 -1.44 -3.55
C SER A 36 -2.07 -0.90 -2.46
N ALA A 37 -3.12 -0.19 -2.87
CA ALA A 37 -4.07 0.41 -1.96
C ALA A 37 -5.48 0.23 -2.52
N ARG A 38 -6.42 -0.08 -1.63
CA ARG A 38 -7.85 -0.08 -1.90
C ARG A 38 -8.59 0.62 -0.78
N ILE A 39 -9.70 1.26 -1.13
CA ILE A 39 -10.62 1.87 -0.17
C ILE A 39 -11.97 1.20 -0.32
N GLU A 40 -12.47 0.70 0.80
CA GLU A 40 -13.78 0.06 0.89
C GLU A 40 -14.71 0.92 1.76
N HIS A 41 -15.99 0.91 1.43
CA HIS A 41 -17.03 1.51 2.25
C HIS A 41 -18.12 0.47 2.48
N ASN A 42 -18.36 0.11 3.75
CA ASN A 42 -19.27 -0.96 4.14
C ASN A 42 -19.00 -2.28 3.38
N GLY A 43 -17.73 -2.66 3.24
CA GLY A 43 -17.29 -3.88 2.53
C GLY A 43 -17.41 -3.83 1.01
N THR A 44 -17.79 -2.69 0.43
CA THR A 44 -17.84 -2.49 -1.03
C THR A 44 -16.57 -1.77 -1.49
N LEU A 45 -15.88 -2.30 -2.49
CA LEU A 45 -14.72 -1.66 -3.11
C LEU A 45 -15.15 -0.37 -3.82
N VAL A 46 -14.57 0.77 -3.42
CA VAL A 46 -14.88 2.09 -4.01
C VAL A 46 -13.69 2.65 -4.78
N TRP A 47 -12.47 2.44 -4.29
CA TRP A 47 -11.24 2.91 -4.94
C TRP A 47 -10.16 1.85 -4.92
N ILE A 48 -9.35 1.78 -5.98
CA ILE A 48 -8.20 0.87 -6.09
C ILE A 48 -7.10 1.50 -6.95
N ASN A 49 -5.82 1.18 -6.70
CA ASN A 49 -4.75 1.56 -7.63
C ASN A 49 -4.76 0.67 -8.88
N ASP A 50 -4.55 1.27 -10.04
CA ASP A 50 -4.41 0.59 -11.34
C ASP A 50 -2.97 0.60 -11.87
N THR A 51 -2.08 1.32 -11.20
CA THR A 51 -0.65 1.39 -11.51
C THR A 51 0.18 0.61 -10.50
N VAL A 52 1.25 -0.03 -10.98
CA VAL A 52 2.25 -0.66 -10.12
C VAL A 52 3.11 0.42 -9.47
N HIS A 53 3.11 0.45 -8.14
CA HIS A 53 3.98 1.32 -7.35
C HIS A 53 5.14 0.51 -6.80
N SER A 54 6.20 0.34 -7.59
CA SER A 54 7.38 -0.44 -7.19
C SER A 54 8.12 0.20 -6.01
N VAL A 55 8.59 -0.64 -5.10
CA VAL A 55 9.43 -0.26 -3.95
C VAL A 55 10.59 -1.22 -3.81
N GLU A 56 11.70 -0.73 -3.29
CA GLU A 56 12.85 -1.57 -2.95
C GLU A 56 12.83 -1.82 -1.44
N LEU A 57 12.74 -3.07 -0.98
CA LEU A 57 12.79 -3.32 0.46
C LEU A 57 14.25 -3.24 0.92
N THR A 58 14.58 -2.17 1.65
CA THR A 58 15.88 -1.92 2.27
C THR A 58 15.72 -1.79 3.77
N ASN A 59 16.81 -1.92 4.54
CA ASN A 59 16.78 -1.72 6.00
C ASN A 59 16.60 -0.25 6.43
N GLU A 60 16.13 0.62 5.53
CA GLU A 60 15.92 2.05 5.74
C GLU A 60 14.46 2.42 5.46
N ASP A 61 13.93 3.36 6.24
CA ASP A 61 12.57 3.86 6.07
C ASP A 61 12.45 4.66 4.78
N GLN A 62 11.54 4.24 3.90
CA GLN A 62 11.13 5.03 2.74
C GLN A 62 9.98 5.95 3.09
N LYS A 63 10.12 7.24 2.77
CA LYS A 63 9.15 8.29 3.10
C LYS A 63 8.66 9.00 1.85
N GLY A 64 7.47 9.59 1.94
CA GLY A 64 6.88 10.37 0.85
C GLY A 64 6.31 9.52 -0.29
N LEU A 65 6.08 8.23 -0.06
CA LEU A 65 5.42 7.36 -1.02
C LEU A 65 3.95 7.76 -1.16
N LEU A 66 3.51 7.99 -2.39
CA LEU A 66 2.14 8.36 -2.72
C LEU A 66 1.56 7.33 -3.69
N ILE A 67 0.41 6.78 -3.34
CA ILE A 67 -0.35 5.86 -4.18
C ILE A 67 -1.59 6.60 -4.64
N LYS A 68 -1.75 6.72 -5.96
CA LYS A 68 -2.98 7.24 -6.54
C LYS A 68 -3.95 6.09 -6.69
N VAL A 69 -5.17 6.28 -6.18
CA VAL A 69 -6.27 5.35 -6.40
C VAL A 69 -7.23 5.94 -7.43
N ILE A 70 -7.83 5.05 -8.20
CA ILE A 70 -8.90 5.37 -9.15
C ILE A 70 -10.20 4.76 -8.64
N GLN A 71 -11.33 5.28 -9.12
CA GLN A 71 -12.62 4.72 -8.77
C GLN A 71 -12.70 3.29 -9.32
N ALA A 72 -13.08 2.34 -8.47
CA ALA A 72 -13.35 0.99 -8.93
C ALA A 72 -14.55 1.03 -9.90
N ALA A 73 -14.44 0.30 -11.01
CA ALA A 73 -15.59 0.15 -11.92
C ALA A 73 -16.74 -0.49 -11.12
N GLY A 74 -17.86 0.24 -11.04
CA GLY A 74 -19.10 -0.26 -10.45
C GLY A 74 -19.80 -1.27 -11.34
#